data_AF-A0A7S2P2E9-F1
#
_entry.id   AF-A0A7S2P2E9-F1
#
_cell.length_a   1.000
_cell.length_b   1.000
_cell.length_c   1.000
_cell.angle_alpha   90.00
_cell.angle_beta   90.00
_cell.angle_gamma   90.00
#
_symmetry.space_group_name_H-M   'P 1'
#
loop_
_entity.id
_entity.type
_entity.pdbx_description
1 polymer ?
#
loop_
_entity_poly.entity_id
_entity_poly.type
_entity_poly.pdbx_seq_one_letter_code
_entity_poly.pdbx_strand_id
1 'polypeptide(L)'
;RSLCSDEVAAVADYKGGSYFFWGCQGGSGESSSVIKRIRATAQKSMPVLAVIYPAQTIDSASGRPKILPKLVAQHHCNPPPSPTAMAAWLKALRKRHSKQIKAMQLERKEKELFIERQEGYNSSAKSDKERENLEAKLEAEKKIMEEIEKKRLAELEQRRKEFLQSLPEEPSQGDNDVMTIALRFADGRNAKRRFSSGHAMGYIFNWVDGEFGIEREKVVLTTMNGDKSFTYDDFESIAL
;
A
#
# COMPACT_ATOMS: atom_id res chain seq x y z
N ARG A 1 36.76 32.10 2.56
CA ARG A 1 37.55 32.50 3.75
C ARG A 1 36.77 32.05 4.98
N SER A 2 37.33 31.15 5.80
CA SER A 2 36.71 30.78 7.07
C SER A 2 36.59 32.02 7.96
N LEU A 3 35.44 32.20 8.62
CA LEU A 3 35.21 33.29 9.58
C LEU A 3 35.96 33.05 10.91
N CYS A 4 36.51 31.85 11.12
CA CYS A 4 37.21 31.44 12.34
C CYS A 4 38.62 30.96 12.02
N SER A 5 39.56 31.15 12.95
CA SER A 5 40.85 30.47 12.92
C SER A 5 40.68 28.96 13.11
N ASP A 6 41.67 28.18 12.69
CA ASP A 6 41.64 26.71 12.77
C ASP A 6 41.43 26.22 14.20
N GLU A 7 42.04 26.89 15.18
CA GLU A 7 41.88 26.56 16.61
C GLU A 7 40.43 26.71 17.11
N VAL A 8 39.74 27.76 16.66
CA VAL A 8 38.35 28.05 17.05
C VAL A 8 37.39 27.13 16.29
N ALA A 9 37.66 26.90 15.00
CA ALA A 9 36.91 25.96 14.17
C ALA A 9 36.95 24.55 14.74
N ALA A 10 38.14 24.07 15.15
CA ALA A 10 38.30 22.76 15.78
C ALA A 10 37.46 22.59 17.06
N VAL A 11 37.24 23.67 17.83
CA VAL A 11 36.39 23.61 19.03
C VAL A 11 34.90 23.60 18.68
N ALA A 12 34.51 24.30 17.62
CA ALA A 12 33.13 24.37 17.14
C ALA A 12 32.67 23.05 16.48
N ASP A 13 33.52 22.45 15.66
CA ASP A 13 33.23 21.20 14.95
C ASP A 13 33.45 19.94 15.80
N TYR A 14 34.01 20.09 17.01
CA TYR A 14 34.29 18.96 17.91
C TYR A 14 33.04 18.10 18.15
N LYS A 15 33.11 16.84 17.70
CA LYS A 15 32.06 15.81 17.79
C LYS A 15 30.70 16.24 17.20
N GLY A 16 30.71 16.80 16.00
CA GLY A 16 29.49 17.00 15.19
C GLY A 16 28.75 18.32 15.43
N GLY A 17 29.49 19.42 15.59
CA GLY A 17 28.91 20.78 15.58
C GLY A 17 28.28 21.20 16.91
N SER A 18 29.12 21.59 17.87
CA SER A 18 28.65 22.04 19.20
C SER A 18 28.33 23.53 19.28
N TYR A 19 28.86 24.33 18.37
CA TYR A 19 28.67 25.77 18.33
C TYR A 19 28.38 26.20 16.90
N PHE A 20 27.36 27.05 16.74
CA PHE A 20 27.11 27.78 15.51
C PHE A 20 27.51 29.23 15.75
N PHE A 21 28.39 29.75 14.89
CA PHE A 21 28.80 31.15 14.97
C PHE A 21 27.86 32.02 14.16
N TRP A 22 27.42 33.10 14.78
CA TRP A 22 26.64 34.16 14.16
C TRP A 22 27.10 35.49 14.75
N GLY A 23 27.08 36.54 13.95
CA GLY A 23 27.44 37.89 14.36
C GLY A 23 26.69 38.94 13.56
N CYS A 24 26.55 40.12 14.15
CA CYS A 24 25.97 41.30 13.52
C CYS A 24 26.82 42.52 13.83
N GLN A 25 26.66 43.61 13.07
CA GLN A 25 27.38 44.85 13.30
C GLN A 25 26.92 45.51 14.61
N GLY A 26 27.89 45.90 15.45
CA GLY A 26 27.60 46.62 16.69
C GLY A 26 26.88 47.95 16.44
N GLY A 27 25.84 48.23 17.22
CA GLY A 27 25.04 49.46 17.09
C GLY A 27 23.92 49.37 16.04
N SER A 28 23.84 48.29 15.27
CA SER A 28 22.71 48.03 14.37
C SER A 28 21.40 47.79 15.14
N GLY A 29 20.26 47.99 14.48
CA GLY A 29 18.94 47.65 15.03
C GLY A 29 18.80 46.16 15.37
N GLU A 30 19.43 45.29 14.57
CA GLU A 30 19.50 43.86 14.81
C GLU A 30 20.28 43.55 16.10
N SER A 31 21.48 44.10 16.26
CA SER A 31 22.30 43.90 17.48
C SER A 31 21.55 44.35 18.74
N SER A 32 20.86 45.50 18.67
CA SER A 32 20.06 46.03 19.77
C SER A 32 18.88 45.11 20.12
N SER A 33 18.23 44.53 19.12
CA SER A 33 17.13 43.59 19.30
C SER A 33 17.58 42.27 19.92
N VAL A 34 18.72 41.74 19.46
CA VAL A 34 19.28 40.49 19.97
C VAL A 34 19.78 40.65 21.41
N ILE A 35 20.54 41.71 21.71
CA ILE A 35 21.04 42.00 23.07
C ILE A 35 19.88 42.08 24.07
N LYS A 36 18.80 42.79 23.72
CA LYS A 36 17.58 42.85 24.54
C LYS A 36 16.94 41.48 24.72
N ARG A 37 16.81 40.70 23.65
CA ARG A 37 16.14 39.39 23.66
C ARG A 37 16.89 38.36 24.49
N ILE A 38 18.23 38.34 24.43
CA ILE A 38 19.07 37.42 25.21
C ILE A 38 19.43 37.97 26.60
N ARG A 39 19.03 39.21 26.90
CA ARG A 39 19.35 39.95 28.13
C ARG A 39 20.85 40.07 28.40
N ALA A 40 21.64 40.28 27.34
CA ALA A 40 23.07 40.52 27.46
C ALA A 40 23.37 41.95 27.94
N THR A 41 24.49 42.13 28.63
CA THR A 41 24.95 43.44 29.09
C THR A 41 25.97 44.00 28.11
N ALA A 42 25.55 44.92 27.23
CA ALA A 42 26.44 45.58 26.28
C ALA A 42 26.67 47.04 26.67
N GLN A 43 27.94 47.47 26.68
CA GLN A 43 28.27 48.89 26.74
C GLN A 43 28.12 49.51 25.35
N LYS A 44 27.75 50.79 25.30
CA LYS A 44 27.61 51.54 24.04
C LYS A 44 28.91 51.41 23.25
N SER A 45 28.83 50.93 22.01
CA SER A 45 29.96 50.71 21.07
C SER A 45 30.94 49.55 21.38
N MET A 46 30.70 48.72 22.39
CA MET A 46 31.59 47.58 22.68
C MET A 46 31.05 46.26 22.09
N PRO A 47 31.89 45.45 21.41
CA PRO A 47 31.49 44.13 20.95
C PRO A 47 31.25 43.20 22.13
N VAL A 48 30.21 42.38 22.03
CA VAL A 48 29.91 41.34 23.03
C VAL A 48 29.92 40.00 22.34
N LEU A 49 30.61 39.05 22.94
CA LEU A 49 30.51 37.65 22.57
C LEU A 49 29.61 36.93 23.57
N ALA A 50 28.64 36.17 23.08
CA ALA A 50 27.70 35.43 23.90
C ALA A 50 27.57 33.99 23.42
N VAL A 51 27.46 33.06 24.36
CA VAL A 51 27.02 31.68 24.09
C VAL A 51 25.58 31.57 24.53
N ILE A 52 24.71 31.19 23.60
CA ILE A 52 23.26 31.06 23.81
C ILE A 52 22.79 29.69 23.36
N TYR A 53 21.67 29.22 23.92
CA TYR A 53 20.96 28.04 23.42
C TYR A 53 19.44 28.32 23.40
N PRO A 54 18.69 27.65 22.50
CA PRO A 54 17.23 27.72 22.50
C PRO A 54 16.69 26.92 23.70
N ALA A 55 15.97 27.58 24.60
CA ALA A 55 15.32 26.95 25.75
C ALA A 55 13.81 26.93 25.55
N GLN A 56 13.17 25.80 25.81
CA GLN A 56 11.71 25.73 25.90
C GLN A 56 11.27 26.26 27.26
N THR A 57 10.36 27.23 27.23
CA THR A 57 9.77 27.87 28.42
C THR A 57 8.26 27.89 28.25
N ILE A 58 7.51 27.72 29.34
CA ILE A 58 6.05 27.84 29.30
C ILE A 58 5.71 29.30 29.53
N ASP A 59 4.93 29.89 28.63
CA ASP A 59 4.42 31.24 28.79
C ASP A 59 3.34 31.25 29.89
N SER A 60 3.58 32.00 30.97
CA SER A 60 2.70 32.05 32.14
C SER A 60 1.30 32.58 31.80
N ALA A 61 1.14 33.36 30.74
CA ALA A 61 -0.15 33.92 30.34
C ALA A 61 -0.98 32.96 29.48
N SER A 62 -0.33 32.23 28.55
CA SER A 62 -1.01 31.38 27.57
C SER A 62 -0.93 29.88 27.88
N GLY A 63 -0.06 29.47 28.81
CA GLY A 63 0.23 28.06 29.11
C GLY A 63 0.94 27.33 27.95
N ARG A 64 1.26 28.02 26.85
CA ARG A 64 1.83 27.40 25.65
C ARG A 64 3.35 27.32 25.75
N PRO A 65 3.96 26.25 25.21
CA PRO A 65 5.41 26.19 25.10
C PRO A 65 5.90 27.23 24.09
N LYS A 66 6.91 27.99 24.50
CA LYS A 66 7.61 28.98 23.66
C LYS A 66 9.11 28.74 23.75
N ILE A 67 9.78 28.82 22.60
CA ILE A 67 11.24 28.74 22.54
C ILE A 67 11.81 30.15 22.73
N LEU A 68 12.59 30.34 23.79
CA LEU A 68 13.29 31.58 24.08
C LEU A 68 14.80 31.32 24.18
N PRO A 69 15.64 32.20 23.60
CA PRO A 69 17.09 32.06 23.74
C PRO A 69 17.48 32.34 25.18
N LYS A 70 18.36 31.50 25.74
CA LYS A 70 18.92 31.70 27.07
C LYS A 70 20.44 31.91 26.98
N LEU A 71 20.90 32.99 27.61
CA LEU A 71 22.31 33.33 27.74
C LEU A 71 23.00 32.37 28.71
N VAL A 72 24.04 31.70 28.23
CA VAL A 72 24.89 30.79 29.04
C VAL A 72 26.06 31.56 29.61
N ALA A 73 26.74 32.31 28.75
CA ALA A 73 27.94 33.04 29.11
C ALA A 73 28.14 34.23 28.18
N GLN A 74 28.82 35.24 28.69
CA GLN A 74 29.14 36.46 27.98
C GLN A 74 30.61 36.82 28.20
N HIS A 75 31.25 37.36 27.15
CA HIS A 75 32.58 37.96 27.20
C HIS A 75 32.50 39.39 26.64
N HIS A 76 33.06 40.36 27.36
CA HIS A 76 32.95 41.80 27.03
C HIS A 76 33.98 42.27 25.99
N CYS A 77 34.85 41.38 25.52
CA CYS A 77 35.83 41.63 24.46
C CYS A 77 36.68 42.89 24.68
N ASN A 78 37.02 43.17 25.94
CA ASN A 78 37.92 44.24 26.34
C ASN A 78 39.02 43.70 27.26
N PRO A 79 40.22 43.36 26.74
CA PRO A 79 40.58 43.35 25.31
C PRO A 79 39.89 42.21 24.53
N PRO A 80 39.84 42.27 23.18
CA PRO A 80 39.35 41.17 22.37
C PRO A 80 40.16 39.89 22.64
N PRO A 81 39.50 38.73 22.82
CA PRO A 81 40.21 37.49 23.10
C PRO A 81 41.02 37.06 21.88
N SER A 82 42.25 36.58 22.11
CA SER A 82 43.01 35.89 21.07
C SER A 82 42.30 34.59 20.65
N PRO A 83 42.58 34.04 19.45
CA PRO A 83 42.05 32.76 19.01
C PRO A 83 42.19 31.63 20.05
N THR A 84 43.37 31.54 20.66
CA THR A 84 43.68 30.52 21.67
C THR A 84 42.89 30.76 22.95
N ALA A 85 42.76 32.01 23.39
CA ALA A 85 41.95 32.37 24.56
C ALA A 85 40.46 32.08 24.32
N MET A 86 39.97 32.35 23.11
CA MET A 86 38.60 32.02 22.69
C MET A 86 38.35 30.51 22.74
N ALA A 87 39.24 29.73 22.13
CA ALA A 87 39.15 28.27 22.11
C ALA A 87 39.17 27.69 23.53
N ALA A 88 40.03 28.22 24.41
CA ALA A 88 40.08 27.84 25.81
C ALA A 88 38.79 28.19 26.57
N TRP A 89 38.25 29.39 26.36
CA TRP A 89 36.98 29.84 26.95
C TRP A 89 35.81 28.95 26.54
N LEU A 90 35.67 28.64 25.25
CA LEU A 90 34.64 27.73 24.74
C LEU A 90 34.78 26.31 25.31
N LYS A 91 36.02 25.78 25.40
CA LYS A 91 36.28 24.47 26.04
C LYS A 91 35.87 24.47 27.51
N ALA A 92 36.19 25.53 28.26
CA ALA A 92 35.81 25.67 29.67
C ALA A 92 34.29 25.75 29.84
N LEU A 93 33.61 26.52 28.98
CA LEU A 93 32.15 26.61 28.98
C LEU A 93 31.49 25.26 28.70
N ARG A 94 31.97 24.51 27.70
CA ARG A 94 31.47 23.15 27.43
C ARG A 94 31.60 22.26 28.66
N LYS A 95 32.76 22.29 29.33
CA LYS A 95 32.98 21.49 30.54
C LYS A 95 32.01 21.88 31.66
N ARG A 96 31.87 23.19 31.92
CA ARG A 96 30.98 23.75 32.95
C ARG A 96 29.50 23.42 32.71
N HIS A 97 29.05 23.46 31.45
CA HIS A 97 27.65 23.24 31.05
C HIS A 97 27.40 21.84 30.46
N SER A 98 28.30 20.88 30.69
CA SER A 98 28.26 19.55 30.08
C SER A 98 26.95 18.78 30.36
N LYS A 99 26.41 18.87 31.59
CA LYS A 99 25.12 18.26 31.95
C LYS A 99 23.96 18.80 31.12
N GLN A 100 23.94 20.11 30.93
CA GLN A 100 22.89 20.79 30.17
C GLN A 100 22.98 20.49 28.67
N ILE A 101 24.20 20.47 28.12
CA ILE A 101 24.44 20.08 26.72
C ILE A 101 23.97 18.64 26.48
N LYS A 102 24.31 17.71 27.38
CA LYS A 102 23.83 16.32 27.31
C LYS A 102 22.31 16.22 27.35
N ALA A 103 21.65 17.00 28.22
CA ALA A 103 20.19 17.01 28.29
C ALA A 103 19.55 17.48 26.97
N MET A 104 20.08 18.55 26.36
CA MET A 104 19.58 19.03 25.06
C MET A 104 19.83 18.02 23.93
N GLN A 105 20.97 17.33 23.94
CA GLN A 105 21.26 16.27 22.97
C GLN A 105 20.31 15.08 23.12
N LEU A 106 20.01 14.69 24.36
CA LEU A 106 19.04 13.65 24.65
C LEU A 106 17.64 14.04 24.15
N GLU A 107 17.17 15.26 24.46
CA GLU A 107 15.87 15.75 24.02
C GLU A 107 15.73 15.76 22.48
N ARG A 108 16.80 16.14 21.76
CA ARG A 108 16.83 16.06 20.29
C ARG A 108 16.69 14.62 19.80
N LYS A 109 17.46 13.70 20.36
CA LYS A 109 17.40 12.28 20.00
C LYS A 109 16.03 11.67 20.33
N GLU A 110 15.43 12.05 21.44
CA GLU A 110 14.07 11.61 21.81
C GLU A 110 13.02 12.11 20.82
N LYS A 111 13.12 13.35 20.34
CA LYS A 111 12.25 13.88 19.28
C LYS A 111 12.41 13.12 17.96
N GLU A 112 13.64 12.81 17.57
CA GLU A 112 13.92 12.01 16.37
C GLU A 112 13.30 10.61 16.49
N LEU A 113 13.52 9.92 17.61
CA LEU A 113 12.93 8.61 17.87
C LEU A 113 11.40 8.66 17.94
N PHE A 114 10.82 9.75 18.45
CA PHE A 114 9.37 9.93 18.47
C PHE A 114 8.80 10.05 17.05
N ILE A 115 9.45 10.83 16.17
CA ILE A 115 9.06 10.95 14.76
C ILE A 115 9.14 9.58 14.08
N GLU A 116 10.25 8.86 14.24
CA GLU A 116 10.45 7.52 13.67
C GLU A 116 9.36 6.53 14.11
N ARG A 117 9.01 6.52 15.40
CA ARG A 117 7.92 5.68 15.93
C ARG A 117 6.56 6.03 15.32
N GLN A 118 6.27 7.33 15.18
CA GLN A 118 5.01 7.79 14.62
C GLN A 118 4.89 7.42 13.15
N GLU A 119 5.96 7.57 12.38
CA GLU A 119 6.02 7.18 10.97
C GLU A 119 5.88 5.66 10.81
N GLY A 120 6.59 4.88 11.63
CA GLY A 120 6.48 3.42 11.64
C GLY A 120 5.05 2.95 11.93
N TYR A 121 4.42 3.49 12.97
CA TYR A 121 3.03 3.18 13.31
C TYR A 121 2.06 3.52 12.18
N ASN A 122 2.18 4.72 11.61
CA ASN A 122 1.31 5.16 10.51
C ASN A 122 1.48 4.26 9.27
N SER A 123 2.71 3.83 8.98
CA SER A 123 3.01 2.95 7.85
C SER A 123 2.42 1.55 8.06
N SER A 124 2.60 0.95 9.25
CA SER A 124 2.01 -0.34 9.60
C SER A 124 0.47 -0.30 9.54
N ALA A 125 -0.15 0.72 10.13
CA ALA A 125 -1.61 0.85 10.11
C ALA A 125 -2.17 0.99 8.68
N LYS A 126 -1.45 1.70 7.80
CA LYS A 126 -1.81 1.82 6.39
C LYS A 126 -1.68 0.48 5.66
N SER A 127 -0.56 -0.24 5.88
CA SER A 127 -0.32 -1.54 5.27
C SER A 127 -1.35 -2.59 5.70
N ASP A 128 -1.70 -2.64 6.99
CA ASP A 128 -2.72 -3.57 7.48
C ASP A 128 -4.09 -3.28 6.86
N LYS A 129 -4.46 -2.00 6.75
CA LYS A 129 -5.72 -1.59 6.09
C LYS A 129 -5.73 -1.91 4.59
N GLU A 130 -4.59 -1.77 3.90
CA GLU A 130 -4.46 -2.15 2.50
C GLU A 130 -4.59 -3.65 2.29
N ARG A 131 -3.97 -4.46 3.17
CA ARG A 131 -4.11 -5.93 3.15
C ARG A 131 -5.57 -6.36 3.38
N GLU A 132 -6.22 -5.82 4.40
CA GLU A 132 -7.63 -6.10 4.70
C GLU A 132 -8.54 -5.76 3.51
N ASN A 133 -8.34 -4.60 2.88
CA ASN A 133 -9.10 -4.21 1.70
C ASN A 133 -8.87 -5.13 0.49
N LEU A 134 -7.64 -5.63 0.31
CA LEU A 134 -7.31 -6.54 -0.77
C LEU A 134 -7.95 -7.91 -0.54
N GLU A 135 -7.84 -8.44 0.68
CA GLU A 135 -8.46 -9.70 1.08
C GLU A 135 -9.99 -9.64 0.92
N ALA A 136 -10.63 -8.57 1.36
CA ALA A 136 -12.07 -8.36 1.20
C ALA A 136 -12.51 -8.31 -0.28
N LYS A 137 -11.71 -7.67 -1.15
CA LYS A 137 -11.98 -7.66 -2.60
C LYS A 137 -11.87 -9.05 -3.21
N LEU A 138 -10.80 -9.79 -2.88
CA LEU A 138 -10.61 -11.15 -3.38
C LEU A 138 -11.72 -12.09 -2.91
N GLU A 139 -12.20 -11.96 -1.67
CA GLU A 139 -13.34 -12.72 -1.18
C GLU A 139 -14.65 -12.35 -1.87
N ALA A 140 -14.89 -11.06 -2.13
CA ALA A 140 -16.06 -10.62 -2.87
C ALA A 140 -16.04 -11.15 -4.32
N GLU A 141 -14.90 -11.07 -4.99
CA GLU A 141 -14.72 -11.62 -6.34
C GLU A 141 -14.95 -13.14 -6.37
N LYS A 142 -14.39 -13.88 -5.40
CA LYS A 142 -14.63 -15.33 -5.28
C LYS A 142 -16.11 -15.64 -5.09
N LYS A 143 -16.82 -14.94 -4.21
CA LYS A 143 -18.26 -15.13 -4.00
C LYS A 143 -19.07 -14.85 -5.25
N ILE A 144 -18.74 -13.78 -5.98
CA ILE A 144 -19.40 -13.47 -7.26
C ILE A 144 -19.18 -14.59 -8.28
N MET A 145 -17.94 -15.09 -8.41
CA MET A 145 -17.61 -16.18 -9.32
C MET A 145 -18.31 -17.49 -8.93
N GLU A 146 -18.35 -17.81 -7.64
CA GLU A 146 -19.08 -18.98 -7.11
C GLU A 146 -20.58 -18.87 -7.37
N GLU A 147 -21.19 -17.69 -7.20
CA GLU A 147 -22.60 -17.47 -7.50
C GLU A 147 -22.90 -17.57 -9.00
N ILE A 148 -22.04 -17.04 -9.86
CA ILE A 148 -22.16 -17.16 -11.32
C ILE A 148 -22.08 -18.63 -11.73
N GLU A 149 -21.09 -19.37 -11.23
CA GLU A 149 -20.92 -20.78 -11.56
C GLU A 149 -22.09 -21.62 -11.03
N LYS A 150 -22.58 -21.33 -9.82
CA LYS A 150 -23.75 -22.00 -9.26
C LYS A 150 -25.00 -21.75 -10.10
N LYS A 151 -25.23 -20.52 -10.58
CA LYS A 151 -26.35 -20.20 -11.48
C LYS A 151 -26.21 -20.93 -12.81
N ARG A 152 -25.02 -20.91 -13.40
CA ARG A 152 -24.73 -21.62 -14.66
C ARG A 152 -25.02 -23.12 -14.54
N LEU A 153 -24.56 -23.75 -13.46
CA LEU A 153 -24.80 -25.18 -13.23
C LEU A 153 -26.29 -25.48 -13.03
N ALA A 154 -27.02 -24.62 -12.31
CA ALA A 154 -28.45 -24.77 -12.11
C ALA A 154 -29.25 -24.62 -13.41
N GLU A 155 -28.89 -23.64 -14.25
CA GLU A 155 -29.48 -23.44 -15.58
C GLU A 155 -29.23 -24.64 -16.50
N LEU A 156 -27.99 -25.16 -16.50
CA LEU A 156 -27.64 -26.38 -17.25
C LEU A 156 -28.45 -27.59 -16.76
N GLU A 157 -28.61 -27.77 -15.46
CA GLU A 157 -29.38 -28.88 -14.90
C GLU A 157 -30.87 -28.78 -15.24
N GLN A 158 -31.46 -27.58 -15.15
CA GLN A 158 -32.84 -27.36 -15.53
C GLN A 158 -33.05 -27.63 -17.02
N ARG A 159 -32.19 -27.09 -17.88
CA ARG A 159 -32.23 -27.31 -19.32
C ARG A 159 -32.14 -28.81 -19.68
N ARG A 160 -31.29 -29.57 -18.99
CA ARG A 160 -31.19 -31.03 -19.19
C ARG A 160 -32.47 -31.76 -18.82
N LYS A 161 -33.14 -31.35 -17.74
CA LYS A 161 -34.45 -31.91 -17.37
C LYS A 161 -35.50 -31.61 -18.44
N GLU A 162 -35.54 -30.39 -18.94
CA GLU A 162 -36.46 -29.98 -20.02
C GLU A 162 -36.20 -30.79 -21.30
N PHE A 163 -34.93 -31.00 -21.66
CA PHE A 163 -34.60 -31.86 -22.81
C PHE A 163 -35.07 -33.29 -22.63
N LEU A 164 -34.77 -33.92 -21.50
CA LEU A 164 -35.22 -35.29 -21.23
C LEU A 164 -36.75 -35.42 -21.27
N GLN A 165 -37.48 -34.42 -20.76
CA GLN A 165 -38.94 -34.38 -20.82
C GLN A 165 -39.48 -34.15 -22.24
N SER A 166 -38.77 -33.39 -23.07
CA SER A 166 -39.14 -33.14 -24.46
C SER A 166 -38.86 -34.31 -25.40
N LEU A 167 -38.09 -35.32 -24.95
CA LEU A 167 -37.76 -36.45 -25.79
C LEU A 167 -39.01 -37.27 -26.10
N PRO A 168 -39.24 -37.63 -27.37
CA PRO A 168 -40.34 -38.48 -27.73
C PRO A 168 -40.22 -39.85 -27.06
N GLU A 169 -41.38 -40.45 -26.79
CA GLU A 169 -41.47 -41.80 -26.23
C GLU A 169 -40.79 -42.80 -27.17
N GLU A 170 -40.10 -43.78 -26.58
CA GLU A 170 -39.34 -44.75 -27.35
C GLU A 170 -40.31 -45.71 -28.07
N PRO A 171 -40.29 -45.77 -29.42
CA PRO A 171 -41.22 -46.61 -30.16
C PRO A 171 -40.95 -48.10 -29.90
N SER A 172 -42.00 -48.91 -30.04
CA SER A 172 -41.95 -50.35 -29.87
C SER A 172 -41.24 -51.02 -31.05
N GLN A 173 -40.65 -52.19 -30.80
CA GLN A 173 -39.85 -52.92 -31.81
C GLN A 173 -40.68 -53.39 -33.04
N GLY A 174 -42.01 -53.27 -33.00
CA GLY A 174 -42.92 -53.63 -34.09
C GLY A 174 -43.63 -52.45 -34.75
N ASP A 175 -43.33 -51.21 -34.36
CA ASP A 175 -43.93 -50.02 -35.01
C ASP A 175 -43.30 -49.80 -36.40
N ASN A 176 -44.09 -49.25 -37.33
CA ASN A 176 -43.57 -48.86 -38.64
C ASN A 176 -42.59 -47.69 -38.49
N ASP A 177 -41.55 -47.65 -39.33
CA ASP A 177 -40.60 -46.54 -39.42
C ASP A 177 -39.79 -46.26 -38.13
N VAL A 178 -39.24 -47.31 -37.52
CA VAL A 178 -38.37 -47.21 -36.34
C VAL A 178 -36.89 -47.32 -36.70
N MET A 179 -36.07 -46.42 -36.16
CA MET A 179 -34.62 -46.41 -36.27
C MET A 179 -33.99 -46.63 -34.88
N THR A 180 -32.94 -47.45 -34.80
CA THR A 180 -32.17 -47.61 -33.55
C THR A 180 -30.86 -46.84 -33.66
N ILE A 181 -30.67 -45.86 -32.78
CA ILE A 181 -29.42 -45.09 -32.70
C ILE A 181 -28.56 -45.67 -31.59
N ALA A 182 -27.33 -46.06 -31.95
CA ALA A 182 -26.32 -46.52 -31.02
C ALA A 182 -25.19 -45.49 -30.94
N LEU A 183 -24.99 -44.92 -29.76
CA LEU A 183 -23.92 -43.98 -29.47
C LEU A 183 -22.72 -44.70 -28.86
N ARG A 184 -21.52 -44.33 -29.32
CA ARG A 184 -20.25 -44.71 -28.71
C ARG A 184 -19.53 -43.45 -28.26
N PHE A 185 -19.21 -43.37 -26.97
CA PHE A 185 -18.52 -42.23 -26.40
C PHE A 185 -17.01 -42.48 -26.37
N ALA A 186 -16.23 -41.40 -26.41
CA ALA A 186 -14.76 -41.46 -26.37
C ALA A 186 -14.22 -42.06 -25.05
N ASP A 187 -15.02 -42.01 -23.98
CA ASP A 187 -14.71 -42.61 -22.68
C ASP A 187 -15.08 -44.11 -22.58
N GLY A 188 -15.53 -44.72 -23.68
CA GLY A 188 -15.90 -46.13 -23.75
C GLY A 188 -17.32 -46.45 -23.32
N ARG A 189 -18.11 -45.47 -22.85
CA ARG A 189 -19.55 -45.65 -22.62
C ARG A 189 -20.27 -45.91 -23.95
N ASN A 190 -21.38 -46.61 -23.87
CA ASN A 190 -22.26 -46.84 -25.02
C ASN A 190 -23.71 -46.62 -24.61
N ALA A 191 -24.52 -46.08 -25.51
CA ALA A 191 -25.95 -45.90 -25.30
C ALA A 191 -26.73 -46.32 -26.53
N LYS A 192 -27.95 -46.80 -26.34
CA LYS A 192 -28.85 -47.17 -27.44
C LYS A 192 -30.25 -46.69 -27.12
N ARG A 193 -30.89 -46.07 -28.10
CA ARG A 193 -32.29 -45.63 -28.00
C ARG A 193 -32.95 -45.69 -29.38
N ARG A 194 -34.21 -46.10 -29.43
CA ARG A 194 -35.01 -46.08 -30.65
C ARG A 194 -35.68 -44.71 -30.87
N PHE A 195 -35.80 -44.32 -32.13
CA PHE A 195 -36.49 -43.10 -32.57
C PHE A 195 -37.33 -43.44 -33.80
N SER A 196 -38.46 -42.76 -33.98
CA SER A 196 -39.17 -42.78 -35.27
C SER A 196 -38.32 -42.09 -36.35
N SER A 197 -38.40 -42.57 -37.60
CA SER A 197 -37.70 -41.98 -38.75
C SER A 197 -38.10 -40.52 -39.03
N GLY A 198 -39.28 -40.11 -38.58
CA GLY A 198 -39.78 -38.74 -38.71
C GLY A 198 -39.30 -37.76 -37.63
N HIS A 199 -38.61 -38.23 -36.59
CA HIS A 199 -38.10 -37.34 -35.54
C HIS A 199 -36.88 -36.55 -36.03
N ALA A 200 -36.84 -35.26 -35.67
CA ALA A 200 -35.71 -34.40 -35.99
C ALA A 200 -34.42 -34.86 -35.29
N MET A 201 -33.28 -34.71 -35.98
CA MET A 201 -31.95 -35.03 -35.45
C MET A 201 -31.64 -34.30 -34.14
N GLY A 202 -32.22 -33.11 -33.93
CA GLY A 202 -32.12 -32.33 -32.69
C GLY A 202 -32.53 -33.11 -31.42
N TYR A 203 -33.45 -34.08 -31.52
CA TYR A 203 -33.80 -34.92 -30.38
C TYR A 203 -32.66 -35.85 -29.95
N ILE A 204 -31.78 -36.27 -30.86
CA ILE A 204 -30.62 -37.10 -30.52
C ILE A 204 -29.57 -36.25 -29.77
N PHE A 205 -29.37 -35.00 -30.18
CA PHE A 205 -28.53 -34.04 -29.46
C PHE A 205 -29.08 -33.71 -28.06
N ASN A 206 -30.39 -33.50 -27.95
CA ASN A 206 -31.06 -33.30 -26.65
C ASN A 206 -30.94 -34.53 -25.73
N TRP A 207 -31.02 -35.73 -26.30
CA TRP A 207 -30.79 -36.98 -25.57
C TRP A 207 -29.36 -37.08 -25.05
N VAL A 208 -28.36 -36.72 -25.87
CA VAL A 208 -26.95 -36.70 -25.47
C VAL A 208 -26.70 -35.72 -24.32
N ASP A 209 -27.20 -34.49 -24.43
CA ASP A 209 -27.02 -33.46 -23.40
C ASP A 209 -27.76 -33.81 -22.10
N GLY A 210 -29.04 -34.17 -22.23
CA GLY A 210 -29.91 -34.50 -21.10
C GLY A 210 -29.43 -35.70 -20.29
N GLU A 211 -29.07 -36.81 -20.95
CA GLU A 211 -28.78 -38.07 -20.27
C GLU A 211 -27.30 -38.26 -19.94
N PHE A 212 -26.39 -37.74 -20.78
CA PHE A 212 -24.95 -37.95 -20.63
C PHE A 212 -24.19 -36.71 -20.17
N GLY A 213 -24.87 -35.57 -20.06
CA GLY A 213 -24.31 -34.33 -19.54
C GLY A 213 -23.29 -33.67 -20.48
N ILE A 214 -23.37 -33.95 -21.78
CA ILE A 214 -22.48 -33.39 -22.79
C ILE A 214 -23.23 -32.30 -23.55
N GLU A 215 -22.89 -31.02 -23.31
CA GLU A 215 -23.56 -29.85 -23.89
C GLU A 215 -23.70 -30.00 -25.41
N ARG A 216 -24.92 -30.02 -25.94
CA ARG A 216 -25.18 -30.34 -27.36
C ARG A 216 -24.46 -29.41 -28.36
N GLU A 217 -24.20 -28.16 -27.98
CA GLU A 217 -23.46 -27.18 -28.79
C GLU A 217 -21.97 -27.53 -28.94
N LYS A 218 -21.44 -28.40 -28.07
CA LYS A 218 -20.04 -28.88 -28.11
C LYS A 218 -19.91 -30.28 -28.69
N VAL A 219 -21.03 -30.96 -28.94
CA VAL A 219 -21.02 -32.35 -29.42
C VAL A 219 -20.94 -32.39 -30.94
N VAL A 220 -20.05 -33.24 -31.44
CA VAL A 220 -20.02 -33.66 -32.84
C VAL A 220 -20.39 -35.13 -32.89
N LEU A 221 -21.47 -35.45 -33.59
CA LEU A 221 -21.90 -36.83 -33.82
C LEU A 221 -21.36 -37.31 -35.16
N THR A 222 -20.66 -38.44 -35.18
CA THR A 222 -20.12 -39.04 -36.40
C THR A 222 -20.72 -40.41 -36.66
N THR A 223 -20.85 -40.80 -37.92
CA THR A 223 -21.19 -42.18 -38.26
C THR A 223 -20.07 -43.12 -37.85
N MET A 224 -20.40 -44.38 -37.54
CA MET A 224 -19.43 -45.36 -37.05
C MET A 224 -18.25 -45.64 -37.99
N ASN A 225 -18.43 -45.40 -39.28
CA ASN A 225 -17.39 -45.51 -40.31
C ASN A 225 -16.62 -44.19 -40.54
N GLY A 226 -17.03 -43.10 -39.92
CA GLY A 226 -16.42 -41.77 -40.03
C GLY A 226 -16.81 -40.98 -41.28
N ASP A 227 -17.69 -41.50 -42.13
CA ASP A 227 -18.01 -40.90 -43.43
C ASP A 227 -18.82 -39.60 -43.31
N LYS A 228 -19.58 -39.42 -42.22
CA LYS A 228 -20.41 -38.23 -42.01
C LYS A 228 -20.30 -37.72 -40.57
N SER A 229 -20.35 -36.40 -40.43
CA SER A 229 -20.34 -35.68 -39.16
C SER A 229 -21.55 -34.76 -39.10
N PHE A 230 -22.08 -34.57 -37.89
CA PHE A 230 -23.26 -33.77 -37.60
C PHE A 230 -22.97 -32.91 -36.38
N THR A 231 -23.24 -31.62 -36.48
CA THR A 231 -23.20 -30.67 -35.37
C THR A 231 -24.61 -30.15 -35.08
N TYR A 232 -24.84 -29.63 -33.88
CA TYR A 232 -26.17 -29.13 -33.52
C TYR A 232 -26.61 -27.94 -34.40
N ASP A 233 -25.67 -27.04 -34.73
CA ASP A 233 -25.92 -25.84 -35.54
C ASP A 233 -26.42 -26.16 -36.96
N ASP A 234 -26.03 -27.32 -37.51
CA ASP A 234 -26.49 -27.82 -38.82
C ASP A 234 -28.01 -28.02 -38.88
N PHE A 235 -28.67 -28.16 -37.72
CA PHE A 235 -30.10 -28.44 -37.62
C PHE A 235 -30.90 -27.30 -36.98
N GLU A 236 -30.25 -26.35 -36.32
CA GLU A 236 -30.89 -25.12 -35.86
C GLU A 236 -31.27 -24.20 -37.03
N SER A 237 -30.54 -24.32 -38.16
CA SER A 237 -30.79 -23.57 -39.40
C SER A 237 -31.96 -24.09 -40.27
N ILE A 238 -32.67 -25.14 -39.84
CA ILE A 238 -33.82 -25.72 -40.57
C ILE A 238 -35.18 -25.35 -39.92
N ALA A 239 -35.17 -24.60 -38.81
CA ALA A 239 -36.37 -24.11 -38.16
C ALA A 239 -36.48 -22.58 -38.22
N LEU A 240 -36.91 -22.06 -39.37
CA LEU A 240 -37.67 -20.80 -39.52
C LEU A 240 -38.80 -21.01 -40.51
#